data_AF-A0A7C2MR66-F1
#
_entry.id   AF-A0A7C2MR66-F1
#
_cell.length_a   1.000
_cell.length_b   1.000
_cell.length_c   1.000
_cell.angle_alpha   90.00
_cell.angle_beta   90.00
_cell.angle_gamma   90.00
#
_symmetry.space_group_name_H-M   'P 1'
#
loop_
_entity.id
_entity.type
_entity.pdbx_description
1 polymer ?
#
loop_
_entity_poly.entity_id
_entity_poly.type
_entity_poly.pdbx_seq_one_letter_code
_entity_poly.pdbx_strand_id
1 'polypeptide(L)'
;MEQKIDRVIQGPSGEGLVWLNGEFLDFASAKVSVDDRGFLFGDGVYEVVRVYDGHPFALEAHLARLHQSLKAIDLEIPLRDAELVAIA
;
A
#
# COMPACT_ATOMS: atom_id res chain seq x y z
N MET A 1 18.16 -23.78 -23.30
CA MET A 1 18.67 -23.01 -22.14
C MET A 1 17.66 -21.92 -21.86
N GLU A 2 16.56 -22.28 -21.20
CA GLU A 2 15.46 -21.37 -20.90
C GLU A 2 15.27 -21.41 -19.38
N GLN A 3 15.87 -20.44 -18.68
CA GLN A 3 15.55 -20.24 -17.27
C GLN A 3 14.24 -19.45 -17.22
N LYS A 4 13.15 -20.17 -16.94
CA LYS A 4 11.87 -19.60 -16.50
C LYS A 4 12.14 -18.60 -15.37
N ILE A 5 11.58 -17.41 -15.53
CA ILE A 5 11.65 -16.35 -14.53
C ILE A 5 10.61 -16.68 -13.44
N ASP A 6 10.87 -17.70 -12.61
CA ASP A 6 10.02 -18.07 -11.45
C ASP A 6 10.25 -17.12 -10.26
N ARG A 7 10.35 -15.81 -10.52
CA ARG A 7 10.37 -14.81 -9.44
C ARG A 7 8.97 -14.26 -9.25
N VAL A 8 8.15 -15.05 -8.57
CA VAL A 8 7.07 -14.46 -7.77
C VAL A 8 7.76 -13.51 -6.80
N ILE A 9 7.45 -12.21 -6.90
CA ILE A 9 7.86 -11.24 -5.89
C ILE A 9 7.21 -11.72 -4.59
N GLN A 10 7.99 -12.38 -3.73
CA GLN A 10 7.48 -12.78 -2.42
C GLN A 10 7.26 -11.50 -1.62
N GLY A 11 5.98 -11.18 -1.37
CA GLY A 11 5.58 -10.13 -0.45
C GLY A 11 5.97 -10.48 1.00
N PRO A 12 5.67 -9.60 1.97
CA PRO A 12 5.96 -9.86 3.38
C PRO A 12 5.40 -11.24 3.79
N SER A 13 6.23 -11.98 4.52
CA SER A 13 6.06 -13.39 4.83
C SER A 13 4.96 -13.62 5.86
N GLY A 14 3.68 -13.43 5.50
CA GLY A 14 2.51 -13.78 6.32
C GLY A 14 2.37 -13.06 7.68
N GLU A 15 3.38 -12.32 8.10
CA GLU A 15 3.51 -11.60 9.35
C GLU A 15 3.43 -10.10 9.05
N GLY A 16 2.45 -9.44 9.67
CA GLY A 16 2.23 -8.01 9.48
C GLY A 16 0.86 -7.58 9.96
N LEU A 17 0.75 -6.29 10.28
CA LEU A 17 -0.51 -5.63 10.59
C LEU A 17 -0.98 -4.90 9.33
N VAL A 18 -2.25 -5.08 8.97
CA VAL A 18 -2.87 -4.45 7.80
C VAL A 18 -4.02 -3.58 8.27
N TRP A 19 -4.01 -2.31 7.87
CA TRP A 19 -5.19 -1.47 7.99
C TRP A 19 -6.05 -1.63 6.73
N LEU A 20 -7.28 -2.11 6.87
CA LEU A 20 -8.20 -2.35 5.76
C LEU A 20 -9.63 -1.98 6.17
N ASN A 21 -10.27 -1.11 5.40
CA ASN A 21 -11.67 -0.69 5.60
C ASN A 21 -11.99 -0.20 7.03
N GLY A 22 -11.05 0.49 7.68
CA GLY A 22 -11.23 1.04 9.03
C GLY A 22 -10.78 0.13 10.18
N GLU A 23 -10.29 -1.07 9.89
CA GLU A 23 -9.90 -2.05 10.90
C GLU A 23 -8.44 -2.47 10.75
N PHE A 24 -7.77 -2.73 11.89
CA PHE A 24 -6.48 -3.39 11.91
C PHE A 24 -6.67 -4.91 11.94
N LEU A 25 -6.08 -5.60 10.98
CA LEU A 25 -6.17 -7.04 10.78
C LEU A 25 -4.78 -7.66 10.75
N ASP A 26 -4.67 -8.92 11.15
CA ASP A 26 -3.50 -9.73 10.82
C ASP A 26 -3.39 -9.88 9.30
N PHE A 27 -2.17 -9.86 8.76
CA PHE A 27 -1.93 -9.98 7.31
C PHE A 27 -2.63 -11.19 6.68
N ALA A 28 -2.65 -12.34 7.36
CA ALA A 28 -3.31 -13.56 6.88
C ALA A 28 -4.84 -13.45 6.80
N SER A 29 -5.43 -12.50 7.53
CA SER A 29 -6.87 -12.27 7.60
C SER A 29 -7.34 -11.17 6.64
N ALA A 30 -6.44 -10.32 6.14
CA ALA A 30 -6.75 -9.23 5.21
C ALA A 30 -7.19 -9.78 3.84
N LYS A 31 -8.35 -9.34 3.36
CA LYS A 31 -8.95 -9.79 2.09
C LYS A 31 -9.56 -8.62 1.35
N VAL A 32 -9.20 -8.48 0.07
CA VAL A 32 -9.87 -7.56 -0.86
C VAL A 32 -10.91 -8.31 -1.68
N SER A 33 -11.94 -7.60 -2.16
CA SER A 33 -12.93 -8.19 -3.06
C SER A 33 -12.28 -8.56 -4.40
N VAL A 34 -12.75 -9.64 -5.03
CA VAL A 34 -12.35 -9.96 -6.41
C VAL A 34 -12.89 -8.95 -7.42
N ASP A 35 -13.93 -8.18 -7.04
CA ASP A 35 -14.49 -7.09 -7.83
C ASP A 35 -13.82 -5.74 -7.56
N ASP A 36 -12.77 -5.71 -6.73
CA ASP A 36 -11.99 -4.50 -6.47
C ASP A 36 -11.34 -4.00 -7.78
N ARG A 37 -11.49 -2.72 -8.09
CA ARG A 37 -10.95 -2.13 -9.34
C ARG A 37 -9.42 -2.14 -9.37
N GLY A 38 -8.78 -1.95 -8.22
CA GLY A 38 -7.34 -2.07 -8.07
C GLY A 38 -6.86 -3.49 -8.37
N PHE A 39 -7.64 -4.51 -7.98
CA PHE A 39 -7.36 -5.90 -8.32
C PHE A 39 -7.63 -6.24 -9.80
N LEU A 40 -8.80 -5.86 -10.34
CA LEU A 40 -9.20 -6.24 -11.69
C LEU A 40 -8.46 -5.47 -12.80
N PHE A 41 -8.18 -4.19 -12.58
CA PHE A 41 -7.69 -3.28 -13.62
C PHE A 41 -6.36 -2.63 -13.29
N GLY A 42 -5.78 -2.89 -12.11
CA GLY A 42 -4.62 -2.17 -11.63
C GLY A 42 -4.91 -0.69 -11.36
N ASP A 43 -6.17 -0.33 -11.13
CA ASP A 43 -6.64 1.03 -10.87
C ASP A 43 -6.35 1.43 -9.42
N GLY A 44 -5.09 1.74 -9.13
CA GLY A 44 -4.63 2.09 -7.80
C GLY A 44 -3.21 2.62 -7.78
N VAL A 45 -2.85 3.25 -6.67
CA VAL A 45 -1.49 3.76 -6.40
C VAL A 45 -0.96 3.06 -5.15
N TYR A 46 0.33 2.77 -5.13
CA TYR A 46 1.02 2.30 -3.93
C TYR A 46 2.18 3.23 -3.59
N GLU A 47 2.55 3.23 -2.33
CA GLU A 47 3.72 3.93 -1.79
C GLU A 47 4.37 3.04 -0.73
N VAL A 48 5.69 3.14 -0.57
CA VAL A 48 6.43 2.36 0.42
C VAL A 48 7.34 3.29 1.21
N VAL A 49 7.10 3.38 2.51
CA VAL A 49 7.92 4.17 3.43
C VAL A 49 8.70 3.23 4.32
N ARG A 50 10.01 3.48 4.47
CA ARG A 50 10.85 2.72 5.38
C ARG A 50 10.86 3.39 6.74
N VAL A 51 10.73 2.60 7.80
CA VAL A 51 10.78 3.07 9.20
C VAL A 51 12.10 2.64 9.82
N TYR A 52 12.77 3.58 10.50
CA TYR A 52 13.97 3.33 11.28
C TYR A 52 13.72 3.76 12.72
N ASP A 53 13.92 2.85 13.68
CA ASP A 53 13.70 3.11 15.11
C ASP A 53 12.34 3.79 15.42
N GLY A 54 11.28 3.35 14.74
CA GLY A 54 9.93 3.92 14.88
C GLY A 54 9.70 5.25 14.16
N HIS A 55 10.66 5.74 13.38
CA HIS A 55 10.57 7.00 12.65
C HIS A 55 10.51 6.74 11.14
N PRO A 56 9.43 7.13 10.45
CA PRO A 56 9.34 7.03 9.00
C PRO A 56 10.37 7.93 8.31
N PHE A 57 11.14 7.39 7.37
CA PHE A 57 12.13 8.13 6.61
C PHE A 57 11.46 8.96 5.50
N ALA A 58 11.76 10.27 5.48
CA ALA A 58 11.33 11.20 4.43
C ALA A 58 9.81 11.20 4.15
N LEU A 59 8.99 11.03 5.19
CA LEU A 59 7.53 10.85 5.09
C LEU A 59 6.83 11.92 4.24
N GLU A 60 7.17 13.20 4.43
CA GLU A 60 6.59 14.31 3.65
C GLU A 60 6.83 14.16 2.15
N ALA A 61 8.02 13.69 1.75
CA ALA A 61 8.35 13.45 0.35
C ALA A 61 7.57 12.25 -0.23
N HIS A 62 7.35 11.21 0.57
CA HIS A 62 6.51 10.07 0.18
C HIS A 62 5.03 10.47 0.04
N LEU A 63 4.48 11.25 0.98
CA LEU A 63 3.10 11.77 0.89
C LEU A 63 2.94 12.69 -0.33
N ALA A 64 3.89 13.57 -0.59
CA ALA A 64 3.86 14.42 -1.78
C ALA A 64 3.84 13.59 -3.08
N ARG A 65 4.62 12.50 -3.14
CA ARG A 65 4.62 11.58 -4.30
C ARG A 65 3.31 10.80 -4.41
N LEU A 66 2.76 10.32 -3.29
CA LEU A 66 1.45 9.66 -3.26
C LEU A 66 0.36 10.57 -3.87
N HIS A 67 0.29 11.83 -3.44
CA HIS A 67 -0.68 12.80 -3.97
C HIS A 67 -0.49 13.10 -5.46
N GLN A 68 0.76 13.21 -5.92
CA GLN A 68 1.05 13.40 -7.34
C GLN A 68 0.57 12.20 -8.18
N SER A 69 0.79 10.98 -7.69
CA SER A 69 0.35 9.76 -8.35
C SER A 69 -1.17 9.60 -8.36
N LEU A 70 -1.84 9.88 -7.23
CA LEU A 70 -3.31 9.87 -7.12
C LEU A 70 -3.93 10.85 -8.12
N LYS A 71 -3.39 12.08 -8.19
CA LYS A 71 -3.83 13.09 -9.16
C LYS A 71 -3.61 12.67 -10.61
N ALA A 72 -2.53 11.94 -10.91
CA ALA A 72 -2.22 11.51 -12.27
C ALA A 72 -3.24 10.51 -12.83
N ILE A 73 -3.96 9.79 -11.96
CA ILE A 73 -5.02 8.85 -12.35
C ILE A 73 -6.43 9.31 -11.96
N ASP A 74 -6.58 10.56 -11.49
CA ASP A 74 -7.85 11.14 -11.03
C ASP A 74 -8.54 10.30 -9.93
N LEU A 75 -7.74 9.75 -9.00
CA LEU A 75 -8.23 8.94 -7.88
C LEU A 75 -8.23 9.76 -6.58
N GLU A 76 -9.40 9.90 -5.96
CA GLU A 76 -9.56 10.50 -4.64
C GLU A 76 -9.57 9.44 -3.54
N ILE A 77 -9.00 9.75 -2.37
CA ILE A 77 -9.05 8.89 -1.18
C ILE A 77 -9.74 9.61 -0.02
N PRO A 78 -10.45 8.88 0.87
CA PRO A 78 -11.25 9.49 1.94
C PRO A 78 -10.44 9.91 3.18
N LEU A 79 -9.12 9.72 3.18
CA LEU A 79 -8.25 10.00 4.31
C LEU A 79 -7.38 11.23 4.03
N ARG A 80 -7.27 12.11 5.02
CA ARG A 80 -6.30 13.21 5.02
C ARG A 80 -4.93 12.71 5.47
N ASP A 81 -3.89 13.48 5.18
CA ASP A 81 -2.51 13.13 5.56
C ASP A 81 -2.36 12.85 7.05
N ALA A 82 -2.99 13.67 7.91
CA ALA A 82 -2.95 13.44 9.36
C ALA A 82 -3.56 12.09 9.77
N GLU A 83 -4.57 11.60 9.05
CA GLU A 83 -5.22 10.31 9.30
C GLU A 83 -4.36 9.16 8.76
N LEU A 84 -3.73 9.34 7.59
CA LEU A 84 -2.75 8.38 7.05
C LEU A 84 -1.54 8.21 7.96
N VAL A 85 -1.02 9.31 8.51
CA VAL A 85 0.11 9.27 9.45
C VAL A 85 -0.28 8.61 10.78
N ALA A 86 -1.53 8.77 11.23
CA ALA A 86 -1.98 8.17 12.48
C ALA A 86 -2.13 6.64 12.41
N ILE A 87 -2.26 6.07 11.21
CA ILE A 87 -2.37 4.62 10.99
C ILE A 87 -1.07 3.96 10.50
N ALA A 88 -0.02 4.76 10.28
CA ALA A 88 1.31 4.32 9.82
C ALA A 88 2.25 4.03 10.99
#